data_AF-A0A131YKL3-F1
#
_entry.id   AF-A0A131YKL3-F1
#
_cell.length_a   1.000
_cell.length_b   1.000
_cell.length_c   1.000
_cell.angle_alpha   90.00
_cell.angle_beta   90.00
_cell.angle_gamma   90.00
#
_symmetry.space_group_name_H-M   'P 1'
#
loop_
_entity.id
_entity.type
_entity.pdbx_description
1 polymer ?
#
loop_
_entity_poly.entity_id
_entity_poly.type
_entity_poly.pdbx_seq_one_letter_code
_entity_poly.pdbx_strand_id
1 'polypeptide(L)'
;MFNINKLLTKISDAKNQSPTKPPSPSEASESNGANEASAEGFLCPSCLRAFPSADALQDHYETSHGSGLEVVCPTCRMRLGSEVELESHCARHHAAAPPDTESAAVEQLQRELSALHASLREERSCSEELRTEVSRLHGAIVSKGDSVEAEMLRSQVRALEEGKALLTSELVLARQQLGNDLQQARMEATQLRTQLEQLLQSQPPVVEKLSQSMQTEAESPPEPVPEVCRRDAQVQAFIADTSVPTEVSKENDSRAAALAALTAEKQTLQLKLEEADRRLAETRARAEKREMQQREALERSDAERQRLLQEVEAGRSERESLATSLEVAKQGLAAASTRTEELESELEVERQRGDSELQSRQAEVDELRTQVTQLAAVEAALRDSAQAAQAQLADYRAQAESNAEQAARLAAQLREAEQQRSARQEAALEALREQLASEQASRQTAQTQLDSAQGDKLELEAKLENALDERRALLDRCLRSEGEAETLRTNAADLRRRLDDSLAALHELGRENQLLQMDNAKHQGRKWADDSQVTHCTGCEKLFTVTIRKHHCRNCGNIFCNECSAKSAATASSRKPVRVCDNCYSELTK
;
A
#
# COMPACT_ATOMS: atom_id res chain seq x y z
N MET A 1 -24.80 8.25 30.05
CA MET A 1 -25.15 7.46 28.84
C MET A 1 -25.00 8.37 27.64
N PHE A 2 -24.16 8.03 26.65
CA PHE A 2 -24.08 8.75 25.37
C PHE A 2 -24.95 8.01 24.34
N ASN A 3 -25.75 8.71 23.54
CA ASN A 3 -26.74 8.09 22.66
C ASN A 3 -26.21 7.97 21.21
N ILE A 4 -25.79 6.75 20.85
CA ILE A 4 -25.12 6.42 19.57
C ILE A 4 -25.99 6.71 18.34
N ASN A 5 -27.33 6.69 18.47
CA ASN A 5 -28.27 6.86 17.36
C ASN A 5 -28.24 8.26 16.69
N LYS A 6 -27.47 9.22 17.20
CA LYS A 6 -27.32 10.56 16.61
C LYS A 6 -26.09 10.73 15.70
N LEU A 7 -25.26 9.70 15.51
CA LEU A 7 -24.16 9.72 14.54
C LEU A 7 -24.52 9.04 13.21
N LEU A 8 -25.23 7.90 13.25
CA LEU A 8 -25.51 7.08 12.07
C LEU A 8 -26.37 7.80 11.02
N THR A 9 -27.25 8.71 11.44
CA THR A 9 -28.07 9.54 10.55
C THR A 9 -27.31 10.64 9.80
N LYS A 10 -26.01 10.85 10.06
CA LYS A 10 -25.17 11.79 9.28
C LYS A 10 -24.30 11.14 8.21
N ILE A 11 -24.28 9.80 8.13
CA ILE A 11 -23.42 9.06 7.19
C ILE A 11 -24.18 8.65 5.92
N SER A 12 -25.51 8.64 5.95
CA SER A 12 -26.34 8.19 4.80
C SER A 12 -26.51 9.23 3.68
N ASP A 13 -26.42 10.53 3.98
CA ASP A 13 -26.74 11.59 3.01
C ASP A 13 -25.56 11.99 2.11
N ALA A 14 -24.35 11.52 2.42
CA ALA A 14 -23.10 11.96 1.77
C ALA A 14 -22.72 11.14 0.52
N LYS A 15 -23.60 10.28 0.01
CA LYS A 15 -23.23 9.25 -1.00
C LYS A 15 -24.05 9.28 -2.30
N ASN A 16 -24.64 10.44 -2.66
CA ASN A 16 -25.48 10.55 -3.85
C ASN A 16 -25.38 11.91 -4.56
N GLN A 17 -24.17 12.35 -4.90
CA GLN A 17 -23.94 13.46 -5.84
C GLN A 17 -22.87 13.07 -6.88
N SER A 18 -23.16 13.33 -8.15
CA SER A 18 -22.30 13.01 -9.29
C SER A 18 -21.29 14.14 -9.56
N PRO A 19 -20.06 13.82 -10.05
CA PRO A 19 -19.06 14.84 -10.34
C PRO A 19 -19.41 15.66 -11.58
N THR A 20 -19.82 16.91 -11.40
CA THR A 20 -20.00 17.87 -12.48
C THR A 20 -18.67 18.51 -12.90
N LYS A 21 -18.49 18.63 -14.22
CA LYS A 21 -17.29 19.16 -14.88
C LYS A 21 -17.00 20.63 -14.48
N PRO A 22 -15.76 21.01 -14.11
CA PRO A 22 -15.40 22.40 -13.86
C PRO A 22 -15.28 23.21 -15.18
N PRO A 23 -15.53 24.54 -15.15
CA PRO A 23 -15.44 25.41 -16.33
C PRO A 23 -14.01 25.84 -16.65
N SER A 24 -13.80 26.26 -17.91
CA SER A 24 -12.54 26.78 -18.45
C SER A 24 -12.42 28.31 -18.32
N PRO A 25 -11.22 28.86 -18.07
CA PRO A 25 -10.93 30.28 -18.26
C PRO A 25 -10.43 30.57 -19.68
N SER A 26 -11.05 31.57 -20.32
CA SER A 26 -10.48 32.42 -21.38
C SER A 26 -10.46 33.86 -20.83
N GLU A 27 -9.71 34.85 -21.31
CA GLU A 27 -8.73 34.96 -22.42
C GLU A 27 -7.39 35.51 -21.82
N ALA A 28 -6.30 35.84 -22.52
CA ALA A 28 -5.91 35.95 -23.94
C ALA A 28 -4.41 35.54 -24.06
N SER A 29 -3.60 35.78 -25.11
CA SER A 29 -3.73 36.52 -26.39
C SER A 29 -2.78 35.92 -27.45
N GLU A 30 -3.05 36.15 -28.73
CA GLU A 30 -2.36 35.50 -29.86
C GLU A 30 -0.94 36.04 -30.15
N SER A 31 -0.07 35.21 -30.73
CA SER A 31 0.50 35.46 -32.08
C SER A 31 1.45 34.34 -32.57
N ASN A 32 1.44 34.17 -33.90
CA ASN A 32 2.45 33.51 -34.75
C ASN A 32 2.86 32.05 -34.44
N GLY A 33 2.31 31.12 -35.22
CA GLY A 33 2.77 29.72 -35.28
C GLY A 33 3.69 29.41 -36.47
N ALA A 34 4.12 28.14 -36.54
CA ALA A 34 4.71 27.50 -37.72
C ALA A 34 4.06 26.11 -37.89
N ASN A 35 4.01 25.61 -39.12
CA ASN A 35 3.39 24.31 -39.44
C ASN A 35 4.21 23.15 -38.87
N GLU A 36 3.52 22.07 -38.47
CA GLU A 36 3.79 20.74 -39.07
C GLU A 36 2.55 19.83 -38.98
N ALA A 37 2.54 18.74 -39.74
CA ALA A 37 1.31 18.07 -40.17
C ALA A 37 1.08 16.68 -39.55
N SER A 38 -0.19 16.27 -39.56
CA SER A 38 -0.74 14.91 -39.40
C SER A 38 0.26 13.75 -39.33
N ALA A 39 0.49 13.24 -38.12
CA ALA A 39 1.35 12.08 -37.86
C ALA A 39 0.61 10.73 -38.04
N GLU A 40 0.24 10.40 -39.27
CA GLU A 40 0.02 9.00 -39.68
C GLU A 40 1.25 8.54 -40.47
N GLY A 41 2.14 7.80 -39.81
CA GLY A 41 3.40 7.34 -40.40
C GLY A 41 4.04 6.22 -39.58
N PHE A 42 4.80 5.36 -40.25
CA PHE A 42 5.46 4.20 -39.64
C PHE A 42 6.71 4.66 -38.88
N LEU A 43 6.76 4.41 -37.57
CA LEU A 43 7.87 4.80 -36.71
C LEU A 43 9.00 3.77 -36.75
N CYS A 44 10.24 4.21 -37.01
CA CYS A 44 11.41 3.34 -36.92
C CYS A 44 11.71 2.99 -35.45
N PRO A 45 11.70 1.70 -35.04
CA PRO A 45 11.87 1.33 -33.64
C PRO A 45 13.26 1.65 -33.07
N SER A 46 14.26 1.83 -33.94
CA SER A 46 15.65 2.10 -33.52
C SER A 46 16.04 3.59 -33.49
N CYS A 47 15.23 4.50 -34.05
CA CYS A 47 15.52 5.94 -34.03
C CYS A 47 14.30 6.86 -33.84
N LEU A 48 13.08 6.29 -33.79
CA LEU A 48 11.79 6.95 -33.59
C LEU A 48 11.43 8.07 -34.60
N ARG A 49 12.09 8.11 -35.75
CA ARG A 49 11.62 8.90 -36.91
C ARG A 49 10.40 8.24 -37.54
N ALA A 50 9.42 9.06 -37.94
CA ALA A 50 8.25 8.65 -38.70
C ALA A 50 8.56 8.66 -40.21
N PHE A 51 8.06 7.65 -40.93
CA PHE A 51 8.21 7.49 -42.37
C PHE A 51 6.83 7.34 -43.04
N PRO A 52 6.64 7.87 -44.27
CA PRO A 52 5.33 7.97 -44.90
C PRO A 52 4.80 6.63 -45.46
N SER A 53 5.63 5.58 -45.52
CA SER A 53 5.21 4.23 -45.90
C SER A 53 6.04 3.16 -45.19
N ALA A 54 5.54 1.93 -45.16
CA ALA A 54 6.27 0.78 -44.64
C ALA A 54 7.54 0.49 -45.46
N ASP A 55 7.48 0.64 -46.79
CA ASP A 55 8.63 0.42 -47.68
C ASP A 55 9.72 1.48 -47.44
N ALA A 56 9.36 2.75 -47.23
CA ALA A 56 10.31 3.81 -46.88
C ALA A 56 10.93 3.61 -45.49
N LEU A 57 10.20 2.97 -44.56
CA LEU A 57 10.76 2.49 -43.30
C LEU A 57 11.70 1.29 -43.51
N GLN A 58 11.35 0.33 -44.37
CA GLN A 58 12.18 -0.84 -44.70
C GLN A 58 13.51 -0.40 -45.32
N ASP A 59 13.48 0.45 -46.36
CA ASP A 59 14.68 1.03 -47.00
C ASP A 59 15.54 1.79 -45.99
N HIS A 60 14.94 2.61 -45.12
CA HIS A 60 15.67 3.28 -44.04
C HIS A 60 16.30 2.27 -43.08
N TYR A 61 15.55 1.25 -42.65
CA TYR A 61 16.04 0.24 -41.72
C TYR A 61 17.19 -0.56 -42.33
N GLU A 62 17.09 -0.99 -43.59
CA GLU A 62 18.15 -1.76 -44.25
C GLU A 62 19.41 -0.91 -44.54
N THR A 63 19.25 0.31 -45.06
CA THR A 63 20.38 1.22 -45.36
C THR A 63 21.05 1.82 -44.12
N SER A 64 20.29 2.07 -43.05
CA SER A 64 20.79 2.76 -41.85
C SER A 64 21.04 1.83 -40.66
N HIS A 65 20.41 0.66 -40.61
CA HIS A 65 20.44 -0.27 -39.47
C HIS A 65 20.69 -1.74 -39.86
N GLY A 66 20.53 -2.13 -41.13
CA GLY A 66 20.58 -3.52 -41.62
C GLY A 66 21.90 -3.95 -42.27
N SER A 67 22.93 -3.11 -42.22
CA SER A 67 24.31 -3.45 -42.60
C SER A 67 25.23 -3.27 -41.39
N GLY A 68 26.01 -4.31 -41.05
CA GLY A 68 26.75 -4.40 -39.79
C GLY A 68 27.94 -3.44 -39.69
N LEU A 69 27.68 -2.20 -39.28
CA LEU A 69 28.66 -1.16 -38.91
C LEU A 69 28.17 -0.51 -37.61
N GLU A 70 28.87 -0.79 -36.51
CA GLU A 70 28.28 -0.66 -35.15
C GLU A 70 28.49 0.71 -34.47
N VAL A 71 29.26 1.62 -35.09
CA VAL A 71 29.70 2.85 -34.43
C VAL A 71 28.82 4.04 -34.79
N VAL A 72 28.26 4.71 -33.77
CA VAL A 72 27.35 5.85 -33.92
C VAL A 72 27.95 7.09 -33.22
N CYS A 73 28.03 8.22 -33.92
CA CYS A 73 28.47 9.46 -33.30
C CYS A 73 27.45 9.93 -32.23
N PRO A 74 27.84 10.10 -30.95
CA PRO A 74 26.90 10.46 -29.90
C PRO A 74 26.30 11.87 -30.10
N THR A 75 27.07 12.79 -30.70
CA THR A 75 26.70 14.20 -30.86
C THR A 75 25.71 14.44 -31.99
N CYS A 76 25.95 13.88 -33.20
CA CYS A 76 25.10 14.08 -34.37
C CYS A 76 24.26 12.86 -34.78
N ARG A 77 24.48 11.70 -34.16
CA ARG A 77 23.83 10.40 -34.44
C ARG A 77 24.06 9.85 -35.86
N MET A 78 25.05 10.37 -36.58
CA MET A 78 25.53 9.78 -37.84
C MET A 78 26.23 8.44 -37.55
N ARG A 79 25.99 7.44 -38.39
CA ARG A 79 26.60 6.10 -38.29
C ARG A 79 27.82 6.00 -39.19
N LEU A 80 28.86 5.33 -38.72
CA LEU A 80 30.20 5.30 -39.32
C LEU A 80 30.74 3.87 -39.34
N GLY A 81 31.64 3.59 -40.28
CA GLY A 81 32.11 2.23 -40.56
C GLY A 81 33.10 1.68 -39.53
N SER A 82 33.77 2.55 -38.78
CA SER A 82 34.71 2.16 -37.72
C SER A 82 34.86 3.24 -36.65
N GLU A 83 35.46 2.86 -35.53
CA GLU A 83 35.78 3.76 -34.42
C GLU A 83 36.79 4.84 -34.82
N VAL A 84 37.75 4.50 -35.70
CA VAL A 84 38.71 5.46 -36.29
C VAL A 84 38.02 6.50 -37.18
N GLU A 85 36.96 6.10 -37.91
CA GLU A 85 36.13 7.06 -38.65
C GLU A 85 35.32 7.95 -37.71
N LEU A 86 34.84 7.44 -36.56
CA LEU A 86 34.18 8.23 -35.53
C LEU A 86 35.12 9.28 -34.93
N GLU A 87 36.32 8.88 -34.48
CA GLU A 87 37.31 9.83 -33.96
C GLU A 87 37.62 10.92 -34.99
N SER A 88 37.88 10.51 -36.23
CA SER A 88 38.21 11.44 -37.33
C SER A 88 37.03 12.34 -37.74
N HIS A 89 35.79 11.89 -37.55
CA HIS A 89 34.58 12.69 -37.74
C HIS A 89 34.38 13.70 -36.60
N CYS A 90 34.45 13.26 -35.34
CA CYS A 90 34.33 14.11 -34.15
C CYS A 90 35.42 15.20 -34.13
N ALA A 91 36.67 14.85 -34.44
CA ALA A 91 37.77 15.80 -34.51
C ALA A 91 37.62 16.85 -35.65
N ARG A 92 36.83 16.55 -36.70
CA ARG A 92 36.59 17.48 -37.83
C ARG A 92 35.30 18.29 -37.72
N HIS A 93 34.29 17.81 -37.00
CA HIS A 93 32.96 18.43 -36.95
C HIS A 93 32.46 18.80 -35.55
N HIS A 94 33.08 18.30 -34.49
CA HIS A 94 32.65 18.47 -33.10
C HIS A 94 33.78 18.91 -32.14
N ALA A 95 34.91 19.37 -32.69
CA ALA A 95 36.06 19.87 -31.92
C ALA A 95 35.78 21.24 -31.27
N ALA A 96 35.08 21.23 -30.14
CA ALA A 96 35.23 22.26 -29.12
C ALA A 96 36.59 22.07 -28.41
N ALA A 97 37.13 23.15 -27.82
CA ALA A 97 38.40 23.12 -27.10
C ALA A 97 38.36 22.17 -25.88
N PRO A 98 39.50 21.60 -25.44
CA PRO A 98 39.53 20.70 -24.28
C PRO A 98 39.09 21.43 -23.00
N PRO A 99 38.35 20.78 -22.10
CA PRO A 99 37.92 21.38 -20.84
C PRO A 99 39.06 21.41 -19.82
N ASP A 100 39.27 22.55 -19.18
CA ASP A 100 40.15 22.67 -18.01
C ASP A 100 39.59 21.83 -16.86
N THR A 101 40.30 20.78 -16.47
CA THR A 101 39.87 19.78 -15.48
C THR A 101 39.63 20.38 -14.09
N GLU A 102 40.29 21.49 -13.77
CA GLU A 102 40.07 22.24 -12.52
C GLU A 102 38.68 22.87 -12.45
N SER A 103 38.14 23.40 -13.56
CA SER A 103 36.84 24.10 -13.56
C SER A 103 35.70 23.12 -13.29
N ALA A 104 35.71 21.95 -13.95
CA ALA A 104 34.72 20.90 -13.73
C ALA A 104 34.76 20.35 -12.28
N ALA A 105 35.95 20.23 -11.70
CA ALA A 105 36.11 19.82 -10.29
C ALA A 105 35.60 20.88 -9.31
N VAL A 106 35.83 22.17 -9.58
CA VAL A 106 35.30 23.27 -8.76
C VAL A 106 33.78 23.34 -8.84
N GLU A 107 33.17 23.21 -10.02
CA GLU A 107 31.71 23.15 -10.16
C GLU A 107 31.10 21.91 -9.49
N GLN A 108 31.79 20.77 -9.51
CA GLN A 108 31.39 19.55 -8.79
C GLN A 108 31.35 19.80 -7.27
N LEU A 109 32.43 20.32 -6.71
CA LEU A 109 32.53 20.66 -5.29
C LEU A 109 31.52 21.75 -4.87
N GLN A 110 31.24 22.73 -5.74
CA GLN A 110 30.20 23.74 -5.49
C GLN A 110 28.79 23.15 -5.48
N ARG A 111 28.49 22.17 -6.36
CA ARG A 111 27.21 21.43 -6.34
C ARG A 111 27.09 20.57 -5.09
N GLU A 112 28.15 19.88 -4.68
CA GLU A 112 28.18 19.06 -3.45
C GLU A 112 28.04 19.91 -2.18
N LEU A 113 28.76 21.03 -2.08
CA LEU A 113 28.58 22.01 -0.99
C LEU A 113 27.16 22.59 -0.97
N SER A 114 26.55 22.82 -2.14
CA SER A 114 25.16 23.32 -2.21
C SER A 114 24.14 22.28 -1.73
N ALA A 115 24.37 21.00 -2.03
CA ALA A 115 23.55 19.89 -1.53
C ALA A 115 23.72 19.68 -0.01
N LEU A 116 24.96 19.71 0.50
CA LEU A 116 25.24 19.69 1.95
C LEU A 116 24.59 20.87 2.68
N HIS A 117 24.61 22.08 2.09
CA HIS A 117 23.90 23.23 2.64
C HIS A 117 22.37 23.15 2.50
N ALA A 118 21.79 22.30 1.64
CA ALA A 118 20.36 22.00 1.63
C ALA A 118 19.99 21.03 2.75
N SER A 119 20.65 19.88 2.81
CA SER A 119 20.45 18.87 3.87
C SER A 119 20.66 19.45 5.28
N LEU A 120 21.69 20.29 5.49
CA LEU A 120 21.92 20.97 6.76
C LEU A 120 20.82 22.00 7.13
N ARG A 121 20.02 22.49 6.17
CA ARG A 121 18.84 23.33 6.46
C ARG A 121 17.62 22.47 6.80
N GLU A 122 17.45 21.33 6.14
CA GLU A 122 16.38 20.36 6.42
C GLU A 122 16.54 19.76 7.83
N GLU A 123 17.74 19.34 8.20
CA GLU A 123 18.12 18.91 9.56
C GLU A 123 17.84 20.00 10.62
N ARG A 124 18.10 21.27 10.29
CA ARG A 124 17.80 22.39 11.20
C ARG A 124 16.29 22.61 11.36
N SER A 125 15.50 22.48 10.29
CA SER A 125 14.04 22.54 10.37
C SER A 125 13.50 21.42 11.26
N CYS A 126 13.90 20.18 11.01
CA CYS A 126 13.50 19.02 11.81
C CYS A 126 13.90 19.18 13.29
N SER A 127 15.11 19.70 13.55
CA SER A 127 15.59 20.01 14.91
C SER A 127 14.78 21.11 15.61
N GLU A 128 14.20 22.07 14.88
CA GLU A 128 13.36 23.14 15.42
C GLU A 128 11.91 22.68 15.61
N GLU A 129 11.36 21.91 14.66
CA GLU A 129 10.08 21.23 14.77
C GLU A 129 10.06 20.30 16.00
N LEU A 130 11.07 19.43 16.16
CA LEU A 130 11.21 18.57 17.33
C LEU A 130 11.32 19.37 18.65
N ARG A 131 12.00 20.52 18.65
CA ARG A 131 12.08 21.42 19.82
C ARG A 131 10.73 22.05 20.17
N THR A 132 9.94 22.45 19.18
CA THR A 132 8.59 23.00 19.42
C THR A 132 7.63 21.90 19.91
N GLU A 133 7.73 20.69 19.36
CA GLU A 133 6.89 19.55 19.78
C GLU A 133 7.22 19.08 21.21
N VAL A 134 8.51 18.92 21.56
CA VAL A 134 8.91 18.62 22.95
C VAL A 134 8.45 19.71 23.92
N SER A 135 8.46 20.99 23.51
CA SER A 135 7.94 22.11 24.32
C SER A 135 6.41 22.04 24.47
N ARG A 136 5.69 21.66 23.41
CA ARG A 136 4.23 21.44 23.42
C ARG A 136 3.83 20.29 24.34
N LEU A 137 4.57 19.18 24.31
CA LEU A 137 4.38 18.02 25.19
C LEU A 137 4.64 18.39 26.65
N HIS A 138 5.69 19.15 26.96
CA HIS A 138 5.92 19.68 28.31
C HIS A 138 4.76 20.56 28.80
N GLY A 139 4.22 21.46 27.97
CA GLY A 139 3.02 22.24 28.32
C GLY A 139 1.77 21.37 28.55
N ALA A 140 1.61 20.29 27.79
CA ALA A 140 0.54 19.31 27.98
C ALA A 140 0.68 18.50 29.28
N ILE A 141 1.92 18.20 29.72
CA ILE A 141 2.18 17.53 31.00
C ILE A 141 1.86 18.48 32.17
N VAL A 142 2.35 19.72 32.14
CA VAL A 142 2.11 20.73 33.19
C VAL A 142 0.62 21.02 33.38
N SER A 143 -0.16 21.06 32.29
CA SER A 143 -1.61 21.29 32.35
C SER A 143 -2.45 20.07 32.77
N LYS A 144 -1.86 18.85 32.81
CA LYS A 144 -2.55 17.60 33.20
C LYS A 144 -2.10 17.00 34.54
N GLY A 145 -1.05 17.53 35.16
CA GLY A 145 -0.61 17.16 36.52
C GLY A 145 -0.24 15.68 36.66
N ASP A 146 -0.77 15.03 37.71
CA ASP A 146 -0.52 13.62 38.03
C ASP A 146 -1.59 12.66 37.45
N SER A 147 -2.08 12.97 36.26
CA SER A 147 -2.91 12.06 35.47
C SER A 147 -2.08 10.90 34.90
N VAL A 148 -2.69 9.71 34.77
CA VAL A 148 -2.11 8.58 34.01
C VAL A 148 -1.78 8.99 32.56
N GLU A 149 -2.56 9.91 31.99
CA GLU A 149 -2.29 10.47 30.66
C GLU A 149 -1.04 11.36 30.64
N ALA A 150 -0.76 12.07 31.74
CA ALA A 150 0.47 12.84 31.90
C ALA A 150 1.69 11.93 32.11
N GLU A 151 1.53 10.77 32.77
CA GLU A 151 2.60 9.76 32.86
C GLU A 151 2.94 9.14 31.50
N MET A 152 1.93 8.89 30.66
CA MET A 152 2.14 8.45 29.28
C MET A 152 2.88 9.52 28.45
N LEU A 153 2.50 10.79 28.58
CA LEU A 153 3.21 11.91 27.94
C LEU A 153 4.64 12.07 28.46
N ARG A 154 4.88 11.92 29.78
CA ARG A 154 6.23 11.87 30.37
C ARG A 154 7.07 10.74 29.77
N SER A 155 6.46 9.58 29.50
CA SER A 155 7.15 8.46 28.85
C SER A 155 7.48 8.72 27.38
N GLN A 156 6.61 9.44 26.64
CA GLN A 156 6.88 9.84 25.26
C GLN A 156 7.98 10.90 25.16
N VAL A 157 8.01 11.87 26.09
CA VAL A 157 9.10 12.86 26.18
C VAL A 157 10.44 12.18 26.45
N ARG A 158 10.50 11.23 27.41
CA ARG A 158 11.73 10.45 27.69
C ARG A 158 12.27 9.76 26.43
N ALA A 159 11.42 9.06 25.68
CA ALA A 159 11.83 8.39 24.44
C ALA A 159 12.35 9.35 23.35
N LEU A 160 11.80 10.56 23.25
CA LEU A 160 12.29 11.59 22.32
C LEU A 160 13.62 12.20 22.80
N GLU A 161 13.82 12.33 24.11
CA GLU A 161 15.08 12.81 24.70
C GLU A 161 16.21 11.77 24.60
N GLU A 162 15.89 10.49 24.77
CA GLU A 162 16.77 9.34 24.55
C GLU A 162 17.18 9.25 23.07
N GLY A 163 16.22 9.30 22.13
CA GLY A 163 16.51 9.32 20.69
C GLY A 163 17.37 10.52 20.27
N LYS A 164 17.10 11.70 20.83
CA LYS A 164 17.94 12.90 20.64
C LYS A 164 19.35 12.71 21.21
N ALA A 165 19.52 12.04 22.34
CA ALA A 165 20.83 11.77 22.93
C ALA A 165 21.66 10.82 22.05
N LEU A 166 21.03 9.78 21.49
CA LEU A 166 21.66 8.87 20.52
C LEU A 166 22.14 9.61 19.26
N LEU A 167 21.25 10.36 18.59
CA LEU A 167 21.61 11.16 17.41
C LEU A 167 22.70 12.21 17.71
N THR A 168 22.71 12.78 18.92
CA THR A 168 23.78 13.70 19.36
C THR A 168 25.10 12.96 19.53
N SER A 169 25.10 11.72 20.04
CA SER A 169 26.29 10.89 20.18
C SER A 169 26.85 10.48 18.81
N GLU A 170 25.98 10.03 17.89
CA GLU A 170 26.36 9.70 16.50
C GLU A 170 26.97 10.91 15.77
N LEU A 171 26.38 12.09 15.92
CA LEU A 171 26.91 13.32 15.32
C LEU A 171 28.25 13.77 15.94
N VAL A 172 28.49 13.50 17.23
CA VAL A 172 29.80 13.72 17.87
C VAL A 172 30.83 12.73 17.34
N LEU A 173 30.48 11.44 17.21
CA LEU A 173 31.37 10.40 16.68
C LEU A 173 31.73 10.67 15.20
N ALA A 174 30.75 10.96 14.35
CA ALA A 174 30.97 11.32 12.94
C ALA A 174 31.85 12.57 12.80
N ARG A 175 31.68 13.56 13.68
CA ARG A 175 32.53 14.77 13.72
C ARG A 175 33.95 14.47 14.21
N GLN A 176 34.12 13.50 15.10
CA GLN A 176 35.43 13.04 15.56
C GLN A 176 36.16 12.25 14.47
N GLN A 177 35.46 11.36 13.75
CA GLN A 177 35.98 10.64 12.58
C GLN A 177 36.42 11.63 11.49
N LEU A 178 35.56 12.56 11.08
CA LEU A 178 35.91 13.60 10.09
C LEU A 178 37.11 14.47 10.54
N GLY A 179 37.28 14.67 11.85
CA GLY A 179 38.45 15.34 12.42
C GLY A 179 39.74 14.52 12.28
N ASN A 180 39.67 13.21 12.53
CA ASN A 180 40.77 12.28 12.31
C ASN A 180 41.14 12.18 10.82
N ASP A 181 40.13 12.07 9.94
CA ASP A 181 40.31 11.99 8.48
C ASP A 181 40.96 13.26 7.93
N LEU A 182 40.53 14.44 8.39
CA LEU A 182 41.18 15.72 8.06
C LEU A 182 42.62 15.81 8.59
N GLN A 183 42.90 15.25 9.76
CA GLN A 183 44.25 15.19 10.31
C GLN A 183 45.14 14.25 9.48
N GLN A 184 44.64 13.09 9.08
CA GLN A 184 45.37 12.14 8.24
C GLN A 184 45.61 12.69 6.83
N ALA A 185 44.59 13.21 6.15
CA ALA A 185 44.73 13.86 4.85
C ALA A 185 45.71 15.05 4.90
N ARG A 186 45.78 15.76 6.03
CA ARG A 186 46.79 16.80 6.26
C ARG A 186 48.20 16.25 6.43
N MET A 187 48.38 15.13 7.15
CA MET A 187 49.66 14.43 7.27
C MET A 187 50.15 13.93 5.90
N GLU A 188 49.28 13.27 5.14
CA GLU A 188 49.53 12.81 3.77
C GLU A 188 49.89 13.97 2.84
N ALA A 189 49.15 15.09 2.90
CA ALA A 189 49.47 16.30 2.13
C ALA A 189 50.81 16.92 2.53
N THR A 190 51.23 16.87 3.80
CA THR A 190 52.58 17.28 4.20
C THR A 190 53.66 16.32 3.72
N GLN A 191 53.41 15.01 3.78
CA GLN A 191 54.34 13.98 3.30
C GLN A 191 54.56 14.08 1.79
N LEU A 192 53.49 14.27 1.01
CA LEU A 192 53.55 14.52 -0.44
C LEU A 192 54.29 15.82 -0.77
N ARG A 193 54.13 16.89 0.03
CA ARG A 193 54.92 18.13 -0.12
C ARG A 193 56.40 17.90 0.15
N THR A 194 56.77 17.19 1.21
CA THR A 194 58.17 16.87 1.50
C THR A 194 58.78 15.96 0.43
N GLN A 195 58.02 15.01 -0.11
CA GLN A 195 58.46 14.20 -1.27
C GLN A 195 58.65 15.06 -2.53
N LEU A 196 57.78 16.04 -2.78
CA LEU A 196 57.93 16.99 -3.88
C LEU A 196 59.14 17.91 -3.69
N GLU A 197 59.42 18.37 -2.47
CA GLU A 197 60.65 19.12 -2.12
C GLU A 197 61.91 18.28 -2.32
N GLN A 198 61.90 17.01 -1.91
CA GLN A 198 63.02 16.08 -2.17
C GLN A 198 63.24 15.83 -3.66
N LEU A 199 62.16 15.70 -4.45
CA LEU A 199 62.25 15.57 -5.91
C LEU A 199 62.79 16.86 -6.56
N LEU A 200 62.37 18.04 -6.10
CA LEU A 200 62.91 19.32 -6.56
C LEU A 200 64.40 19.49 -6.20
N GLN A 201 64.81 19.05 -5.02
CA GLN A 201 66.23 19.03 -4.60
C GLN A 201 67.08 17.98 -5.35
N SER A 202 66.45 17.01 -6.03
CA SER A 202 67.15 15.97 -6.80
C SER A 202 67.57 16.38 -8.22
N GLN A 203 67.18 17.58 -8.69
CA GLN A 203 67.69 18.12 -9.95
C GLN A 203 69.04 18.84 -9.76
N PRO A 204 70.02 18.67 -10.67
CA PRO A 204 71.39 19.12 -10.45
C PRO A 204 71.55 20.64 -10.64
N PRO A 205 72.10 21.38 -9.64
CA PRO A 205 72.54 22.75 -9.84
C PRO A 205 73.86 22.78 -10.63
N VAL A 206 73.76 22.80 -11.95
CA VAL A 206 74.88 23.22 -12.80
C VAL A 206 75.09 24.73 -12.58
N VAL A 207 76.35 25.15 -12.43
CA VAL A 207 76.81 26.50 -12.01
C VAL A 207 76.78 26.75 -10.50
N GLU A 208 77.65 26.05 -9.75
CA GLU A 208 78.65 26.70 -8.89
C GLU A 208 79.74 25.71 -8.40
N LYS A 209 80.99 26.19 -8.28
CA LYS A 209 82.25 25.47 -7.89
C LYS A 209 83.04 24.80 -9.02
N LEU A 210 83.69 25.65 -9.82
CA LEU A 210 84.89 25.30 -10.58
C LEU A 210 86.03 26.27 -10.25
N SER A 211 86.49 26.25 -8.99
CA SER A 211 87.64 27.04 -8.51
C SER A 211 88.19 26.50 -7.18
N GLN A 212 89.53 26.47 -7.06
CA GLN A 212 90.34 26.11 -5.88
C GLN A 212 90.28 24.62 -5.43
N SER A 213 91.37 23.98 -5.03
CA SER A 213 92.81 24.18 -5.34
C SER A 213 93.58 22.89 -5.01
N MET A 214 94.73 22.65 -5.65
CA MET A 214 95.67 21.59 -5.23
C MET A 214 96.84 22.13 -4.39
N GLN A 215 97.57 21.20 -3.78
CA GLN A 215 98.81 21.36 -3.00
C GLN A 215 99.86 22.21 -3.74
N THR A 216 100.69 23.08 -3.13
CA THR A 216 101.55 23.06 -1.92
C THR A 216 102.82 22.19 -2.02
N GLU A 217 103.96 22.86 -2.21
CA GLU A 217 105.33 22.38 -1.94
C GLU A 217 106.07 23.40 -1.02
N ALA A 218 107.30 23.10 -0.59
CA ALA A 218 107.97 23.77 0.55
C ALA A 218 109.41 24.25 0.24
N GLU A 219 110.01 25.08 1.12
CA GLU A 219 111.39 24.92 1.68
C GLU A 219 111.82 26.07 2.64
N SER A 220 113.03 25.97 3.23
CA SER A 220 113.54 26.70 4.42
C SER A 220 114.70 27.70 4.16
N PRO A 221 114.98 28.63 5.10
CA PRO A 221 116.39 28.89 5.57
C PRO A 221 116.48 29.46 7.04
N PRO A 222 117.62 29.95 7.62
CA PRO A 222 119.07 29.61 7.54
C PRO A 222 119.84 29.51 8.93
N GLU A 223 121.19 29.44 8.85
CA GLU A 223 122.35 29.49 9.82
C GLU A 223 122.41 30.61 10.94
N PRO A 224 123.43 30.71 11.88
CA PRO A 224 124.89 30.39 11.78
C PRO A 224 125.70 29.88 13.05
N VAL A 225 127.06 29.86 12.93
CA VAL A 225 128.19 29.49 13.86
C VAL A 225 128.78 30.70 14.68
N PRO A 226 129.93 30.72 15.44
CA PRO A 226 131.03 29.74 15.77
C PRO A 226 131.57 29.72 17.26
N GLU A 227 132.61 28.92 17.61
CA GLU A 227 133.99 29.34 18.07
C GLU A 227 134.95 28.17 18.52
N VAL A 228 136.14 28.45 19.10
CA VAL A 228 137.39 27.61 19.10
C VAL A 228 138.14 27.64 20.48
N CYS A 229 138.94 26.65 20.98
CA CYS A 229 140.45 26.59 20.89
C CYS A 229 141.18 25.53 21.79
N ARG A 230 142.33 24.98 21.32
CA ARG A 230 143.53 24.37 22.02
C ARG A 230 143.38 23.03 22.81
N ARG A 231 144.25 21.99 22.72
CA ARG A 231 145.75 21.78 22.78
C ARG A 231 146.28 21.58 24.23
N ASP A 232 147.32 20.79 24.57
CA ASP A 232 148.35 19.97 23.86
C ASP A 232 148.96 18.88 24.82
N ALA A 233 149.59 17.81 24.29
CA ALA A 233 150.51 16.84 24.97
C ALA A 233 151.15 15.88 23.92
N GLN A 234 152.37 15.31 23.98
CA GLN A 234 153.62 15.40 24.79
C GLN A 234 154.74 14.62 23.98
N VAL A 235 156.08 14.72 24.13
CA VAL A 235 157.00 13.86 24.95
C VAL A 235 158.52 14.08 24.59
N GLN A 236 159.36 14.25 25.63
CA GLN A 236 160.80 13.92 25.92
C GLN A 236 161.90 13.57 24.85
N ALA A 237 163.14 14.10 25.06
CA ALA A 237 164.43 13.39 25.39
C ALA A 237 165.63 14.42 25.48
N PHE A 238 166.49 14.54 26.52
CA PHE A 238 167.65 13.69 27.00
C PHE A 238 168.94 13.85 26.12
N ILE A 239 170.23 13.98 26.53
CA ILE A 239 171.09 13.57 27.70
C ILE A 239 172.35 14.50 27.91
N ALA A 240 172.86 14.69 29.15
CA ALA A 240 174.24 15.12 29.63
C ALA A 240 174.84 16.52 29.24
N ASP A 241 175.98 17.04 29.78
CA ASP A 241 177.05 16.53 30.71
C ASP A 241 177.76 17.64 31.57
N THR A 242 178.82 17.27 32.32
CA THR A 242 179.79 18.00 33.21
C THR A 242 180.48 19.29 32.62
N SER A 243 181.31 20.12 33.31
CA SER A 243 182.20 19.98 34.49
C SER A 243 182.64 21.31 35.17
N VAL A 244 183.48 21.23 36.21
CA VAL A 244 184.14 22.29 37.04
C VAL A 244 185.49 21.75 37.58
N PRO A 245 186.48 22.49 38.17
CA PRO A 245 186.41 23.79 38.90
C PRO A 245 187.62 24.76 38.68
N THR A 246 187.94 25.58 39.70
CA THR A 246 189.04 26.57 39.83
C THR A 246 190.28 26.06 40.61
N GLU A 247 191.45 26.66 40.40
CA GLU A 247 192.72 26.51 41.17
C GLU A 247 193.60 27.79 40.95
N VAL A 248 194.61 28.23 41.74
CA VAL A 248 195.10 27.96 43.12
C VAL A 248 196.15 29.03 43.54
N SER A 249 196.80 28.89 44.70
CA SER A 249 198.01 29.61 45.21
C SER A 249 197.73 30.94 45.94
N LYS A 250 198.12 31.18 47.20
CA LYS A 250 199.13 30.57 48.11
C LYS A 250 198.55 30.44 49.56
N GLU A 251 199.02 29.62 50.51
CA GLU A 251 199.95 28.48 50.53
C GLU A 251 199.65 27.56 51.76
N ASN A 252 200.59 26.70 52.19
CA ASN A 252 200.28 25.37 52.76
C ASN A 252 200.74 25.09 54.23
N ASP A 253 200.42 23.87 54.69
CA ASP A 253 201.11 23.06 55.73
C ASP A 253 200.84 23.23 57.24
N SER A 254 200.06 24.20 57.73
CA SER A 254 199.56 24.17 59.13
C SER A 254 198.16 23.53 59.29
N ARG A 255 197.47 23.24 58.19
CA ARG A 255 196.03 22.87 58.17
C ARG A 255 195.74 21.37 58.34
N ALA A 256 196.75 20.51 58.27
CA ALA A 256 196.57 19.06 58.13
C ALA A 256 195.88 18.37 59.32
N ALA A 257 196.20 18.75 60.57
CA ALA A 257 195.72 18.04 61.75
C ALA A 257 194.21 18.21 62.01
N ALA A 258 193.67 19.42 61.79
CA ALA A 258 192.24 19.69 61.98
C ALA A 258 191.34 18.99 60.93
N LEU A 259 191.89 18.74 59.74
CA LEU A 259 191.15 18.13 58.63
C LEU A 259 190.78 16.66 58.92
N ALA A 260 191.62 15.93 59.65
CA ALA A 260 191.42 14.51 59.95
C ALA A 260 190.16 14.27 60.80
N ALA A 261 189.94 15.06 61.85
CA ALA A 261 188.78 14.94 62.73
C ALA A 261 187.45 15.21 61.98
N LEU A 262 187.40 16.33 61.23
CA LEU A 262 186.24 16.70 60.42
C LEU A 262 185.91 15.68 59.32
N THR A 263 186.91 14.95 58.80
CA THR A 263 186.70 13.93 57.76
C THR A 263 185.96 12.70 58.29
N ALA A 264 186.27 12.25 59.52
CA ALA A 264 185.59 11.13 60.16
C ALA A 264 184.13 11.46 60.55
N GLU A 265 183.90 12.68 61.03
CA GLU A 265 182.55 13.17 61.34
C GLU A 265 181.70 13.30 60.05
N LYS A 266 182.28 13.83 58.97
CA LYS A 266 181.65 13.89 57.64
C LYS A 266 181.20 12.51 57.15
N GLN A 267 182.07 11.49 57.19
CA GLN A 267 181.72 10.13 56.77
C GLN A 267 180.56 9.55 57.60
N THR A 268 180.56 9.80 58.91
CA THR A 268 179.50 9.37 59.83
C THR A 268 178.15 10.05 59.52
N LEU A 269 178.17 11.30 59.04
CA LEU A 269 176.98 12.02 58.61
C LEU A 269 176.49 11.60 57.21
N GLN A 270 177.38 11.26 56.28
CA GLN A 270 177.00 10.75 54.95
C GLN A 270 176.21 9.44 55.04
N LEU A 271 176.68 8.46 55.83
CA LEU A 271 175.96 7.19 56.03
C LEU A 271 174.58 7.39 56.70
N LYS A 272 174.44 8.40 57.57
CA LYS A 272 173.14 8.78 58.16
C LYS A 272 172.20 9.45 57.16
N LEU A 273 172.74 10.20 56.19
CA LEU A 273 171.97 10.82 55.12
C LEU A 273 171.44 9.75 54.14
N GLU A 274 172.29 8.83 53.69
CA GLU A 274 171.91 7.72 52.80
C GLU A 274 170.82 6.82 53.43
N GLU A 275 170.93 6.52 54.73
CA GLU A 275 169.90 5.78 55.47
C GLU A 275 168.61 6.59 55.67
N ALA A 276 168.68 7.92 55.78
CA ALA A 276 167.50 8.79 55.84
C ALA A 276 166.80 8.90 54.48
N ASP A 277 167.55 9.05 53.39
CA ASP A 277 167.04 9.12 52.02
C ASP A 277 166.39 7.79 51.61
N ARG A 278 166.98 6.64 51.99
CA ARG A 278 166.36 5.31 51.81
C ARG A 278 165.01 5.21 52.53
N ARG A 279 164.91 5.70 53.77
CA ARG A 279 163.64 5.75 54.51
C ARG A 279 162.63 6.72 53.88
N LEU A 280 163.08 7.82 53.31
CA LEU A 280 162.25 8.76 52.54
C LEU A 280 161.70 8.13 51.26
N ALA A 281 162.52 7.38 50.52
CA ALA A 281 162.08 6.63 49.34
C ALA A 281 161.07 5.53 49.71
N GLU A 282 161.35 4.72 50.75
CA GLU A 282 160.42 3.69 51.23
C GLU A 282 159.09 4.25 51.74
N THR A 283 159.09 5.44 52.37
CA THR A 283 157.85 6.07 52.85
C THR A 283 157.06 6.73 51.72
N ARG A 284 157.71 7.34 50.72
CA ARG A 284 157.04 7.83 49.50
C ARG A 284 156.35 6.71 48.72
N ALA A 285 157.07 5.62 48.42
CA ALA A 285 156.48 4.48 47.70
C ALA A 285 155.29 3.83 48.46
N ARG A 286 155.32 3.84 49.80
CA ARG A 286 154.18 3.40 50.64
C ARG A 286 153.01 4.39 50.66
N ALA A 287 153.26 5.69 50.49
CA ALA A 287 152.23 6.72 50.37
C ALA A 287 151.57 6.68 48.99
N GLU A 288 152.36 6.68 47.92
CA GLU A 288 151.90 6.57 46.53
C GLU A 288 151.04 5.32 46.31
N LYS A 289 151.48 4.16 46.82
CA LYS A 289 150.69 2.92 46.77
C LYS A 289 149.36 3.01 47.52
N ARG A 290 149.31 3.72 48.66
CA ARG A 290 148.07 3.95 49.40
C ARG A 290 147.13 4.90 48.66
N GLU A 291 147.66 5.97 48.07
CA GLU A 291 146.86 6.92 47.30
C GLU A 291 146.26 6.26 46.04
N MET A 292 147.05 5.46 45.32
CA MET A 292 146.57 4.64 44.20
C MET A 292 145.46 3.67 44.63
N GLN A 293 145.64 2.95 45.74
CA GLN A 293 144.60 2.07 46.30
C GLN A 293 143.34 2.82 46.75
N GLN A 294 143.46 4.07 47.22
CA GLN A 294 142.31 4.91 47.55
C GLN A 294 141.59 5.43 46.31
N ARG A 295 142.31 5.82 45.25
CA ARG A 295 141.73 6.22 43.96
C ARG A 295 140.95 5.06 43.31
N GLU A 296 141.56 3.88 43.19
CA GLU A 296 140.89 2.69 42.67
C GLU A 296 139.64 2.28 43.49
N ALA A 297 139.65 2.52 44.80
CA ALA A 297 138.51 2.23 45.67
C ALA A 297 137.38 3.26 45.51
N LEU A 298 137.74 4.54 45.32
CA LEU A 298 136.79 5.61 45.06
C LEU A 298 136.13 5.45 43.68
N GLU A 299 136.91 5.15 42.63
CA GLU A 299 136.41 4.88 41.28
C GLU A 299 135.46 3.67 41.25
N ARG A 300 135.77 2.60 41.98
CA ARG A 300 134.85 1.45 42.17
C ARG A 300 133.56 1.86 42.88
N SER A 301 133.66 2.64 43.96
CA SER A 301 132.51 3.14 44.72
C SER A 301 131.62 4.06 43.87
N ASP A 302 132.19 4.92 43.03
CA ASP A 302 131.44 5.80 42.14
C ASP A 302 130.82 5.06 40.94
N ALA A 303 131.50 4.04 40.39
CA ALA A 303 130.91 3.17 39.36
C ALA A 303 129.72 2.36 39.92
N GLU A 304 129.84 1.82 41.13
CA GLU A 304 128.75 1.10 41.81
C GLU A 304 127.60 2.06 42.18
N ARG A 305 127.91 3.29 42.62
CA ARG A 305 126.92 4.35 42.84
C ARG A 305 126.19 4.74 41.56
N GLN A 306 126.88 4.89 40.43
CA GLN A 306 126.26 5.19 39.13
C GLN A 306 125.35 4.04 38.67
N ARG A 307 125.77 2.79 38.83
CA ARG A 307 124.92 1.62 38.53
C ARG A 307 123.66 1.61 39.39
N LEU A 308 123.77 1.80 40.70
CA LEU A 308 122.62 1.82 41.61
C LEU A 308 121.66 2.98 41.29
N LEU A 309 122.16 4.14 40.85
CA LEU A 309 121.32 5.23 40.37
C LEU A 309 120.55 4.85 39.09
N GLN A 310 121.21 4.21 38.11
CA GLN A 310 120.55 3.71 36.90
C GLN A 310 119.48 2.65 37.20
N GLU A 311 119.73 1.73 38.14
CA GLU A 311 118.75 0.72 38.57
C GLU A 311 117.55 1.36 39.29
N VAL A 312 117.76 2.42 40.07
CA VAL A 312 116.69 3.21 40.71
C VAL A 312 115.91 4.06 39.71
N GLU A 313 116.56 4.65 38.70
CA GLU A 313 115.89 5.42 37.65
C GLU A 313 115.06 4.53 36.72
N ALA A 314 115.58 3.36 36.34
CA ALA A 314 114.83 2.34 35.60
C ALA A 314 113.61 1.86 36.40
N GLY A 315 113.81 1.48 37.66
CA GLY A 315 112.71 1.06 38.55
C GLY A 315 111.70 2.17 38.88
N ARG A 316 112.11 3.44 38.79
CA ARG A 316 111.19 4.59 38.86
C ARG A 316 110.37 4.70 37.57
N SER A 317 111.00 4.65 36.41
CA SER A 317 110.32 4.74 35.11
C SER A 317 109.32 3.59 34.90
N GLU A 318 109.68 2.36 35.31
CA GLU A 318 108.79 1.20 35.30
C GLU A 318 107.58 1.42 36.23
N ARG A 319 107.80 1.90 37.47
CA ARG A 319 106.69 2.23 38.40
C ARG A 319 105.79 3.36 37.87
N GLU A 320 106.36 4.35 37.21
CA GLU A 320 105.63 5.48 36.63
C GLU A 320 104.77 5.02 35.44
N SER A 321 105.33 4.16 34.57
CA SER A 321 104.58 3.47 33.51
C SER A 321 103.45 2.59 34.06
N LEU A 322 103.75 1.73 35.05
CA LEU A 322 102.75 0.86 35.70
C LEU A 322 101.66 1.66 36.43
N ALA A 323 102.00 2.80 37.04
CA ALA A 323 101.03 3.70 37.64
C ALA A 323 100.11 4.33 36.59
N THR A 324 100.64 4.76 35.45
CA THR A 324 99.83 5.23 34.31
C THR A 324 98.93 4.13 33.77
N SER A 325 99.44 2.91 33.55
CA SER A 325 98.65 1.77 33.09
C SER A 325 97.55 1.37 34.08
N LEU A 326 97.84 1.40 35.38
CA LEU A 326 96.85 1.15 36.43
C LEU A 326 95.77 2.24 36.46
N GLU A 327 96.12 3.51 36.26
CA GLU A 327 95.14 4.60 36.24
C GLU A 327 94.24 4.54 35.00
N VAL A 328 94.79 4.22 33.83
CA VAL A 328 94.02 3.92 32.62
C VAL A 328 93.09 2.71 32.84
N ALA A 329 93.57 1.66 33.52
CA ALA A 329 92.74 0.49 33.85
C ALA A 329 91.60 0.84 34.83
N LYS A 330 91.83 1.70 35.83
CA LYS A 330 90.77 2.22 36.71
C LYS A 330 89.75 3.05 35.94
N GLN A 331 90.20 3.94 35.05
CA GLN A 331 89.32 4.78 34.22
C GLN A 331 88.47 3.91 33.29
N GLY A 332 89.05 2.88 32.68
CA GLY A 332 88.32 1.89 31.89
C GLY A 332 87.31 1.09 32.71
N LEU A 333 87.66 0.67 33.93
CA LEU A 333 86.73 -0.03 34.85
C LEU A 333 85.60 0.88 35.34
N ALA A 334 85.88 2.15 35.64
CA ALA A 334 84.88 3.13 36.04
C ALA A 334 83.90 3.41 34.89
N ALA A 335 84.40 3.63 33.67
CA ALA A 335 83.57 3.81 32.48
C ALA A 335 82.76 2.55 32.12
N ALA A 336 83.28 1.36 32.41
CA ALA A 336 82.54 0.11 32.29
C ALA A 336 81.41 0.03 33.34
N SER A 337 81.67 0.39 34.60
CA SER A 337 80.66 0.42 35.68
C SER A 337 79.52 1.39 35.34
N THR A 338 79.84 2.62 34.95
CA THR A 338 78.82 3.60 34.55
C THR A 338 78.05 3.12 33.32
N ARG A 339 78.70 2.47 32.34
CA ARG A 339 77.97 1.93 31.18
C ARG A 339 77.10 0.71 31.53
N THR A 340 77.46 -0.10 32.54
CA THR A 340 76.54 -1.14 33.05
C THR A 340 75.37 -0.54 33.80
N GLU A 341 75.58 0.49 34.64
CA GLU A 341 74.51 1.20 35.35
C GLU A 341 73.55 1.91 34.36
N GLU A 342 74.08 2.50 33.28
CA GLU A 342 73.29 3.04 32.16
C GLU A 342 72.47 1.94 31.47
N LEU A 343 73.08 0.81 31.11
CA LEU A 343 72.41 -0.32 30.42
C LEU A 343 71.35 -1.00 31.30
N GLU A 344 71.57 -1.12 32.60
CA GLU A 344 70.58 -1.63 33.56
C GLU A 344 69.39 -0.67 33.69
N SER A 345 69.65 0.65 33.67
CA SER A 345 68.60 1.69 33.64
C SER A 345 67.81 1.68 32.32
N GLU A 346 68.50 1.61 31.17
CA GLU A 346 67.89 1.46 29.83
C GLU A 346 66.97 0.20 29.78
N LEU A 347 67.45 -0.93 30.33
CA LEU A 347 66.71 -2.19 30.39
C LEU A 347 65.51 -2.16 31.35
N GLU A 348 65.65 -1.51 32.52
CA GLU A 348 64.55 -1.33 33.47
C GLU A 348 63.44 -0.47 32.87
N VAL A 349 63.78 0.61 32.15
CA VAL A 349 62.80 1.47 31.46
C VAL A 349 62.06 0.70 30.36
N GLU A 350 62.76 -0.06 29.51
CA GLU A 350 62.08 -0.85 28.47
C GLU A 350 61.30 -2.04 29.06
N ARG A 351 61.69 -2.61 30.20
CA ARG A 351 60.84 -3.60 30.90
C ARG A 351 59.57 -2.96 31.46
N GLN A 352 59.67 -1.82 32.15
CA GLN A 352 58.49 -1.09 32.66
C GLN A 352 57.54 -0.67 31.53
N ARG A 353 58.09 -0.26 30.38
CA ARG A 353 57.32 0.01 29.15
C ARG A 353 56.62 -1.24 28.63
N GLY A 354 57.34 -2.36 28.52
CA GLY A 354 56.78 -3.64 28.11
C GLY A 354 55.67 -4.13 29.04
N ASP A 355 55.91 -4.10 30.36
CA ASP A 355 54.92 -4.44 31.40
C ASP A 355 53.66 -3.56 31.29
N SER A 356 53.83 -2.25 31.01
CA SER A 356 52.72 -1.31 30.82
C SER A 356 51.91 -1.58 29.54
N GLU A 357 52.57 -1.91 28.43
CA GLU A 357 51.88 -2.28 27.20
C GLU A 357 51.16 -3.63 27.35
N LEU A 358 51.77 -4.61 28.04
CA LEU A 358 51.16 -5.91 28.32
C LEU A 358 49.91 -5.77 29.21
N GLN A 359 49.95 -4.89 30.22
CA GLN A 359 48.77 -4.54 31.03
C GLN A 359 47.67 -3.87 30.19
N SER A 360 48.03 -2.93 29.29
CA SER A 360 47.08 -2.28 28.39
C SER A 360 46.40 -3.29 27.45
N ARG A 361 47.17 -4.21 26.86
CA ARG A 361 46.63 -5.29 26.01
C ARG A 361 45.80 -6.31 26.79
N GLN A 362 46.14 -6.60 28.04
CA GLN A 362 45.33 -7.49 28.88
C GLN A 362 43.98 -6.85 29.22
N ALA A 363 43.95 -5.54 29.51
CA ALA A 363 42.71 -4.79 29.72
C ALA A 363 41.84 -4.75 28.44
N GLU A 364 42.45 -4.52 27.27
CA GLU A 364 41.78 -4.59 25.96
C GLU A 364 41.16 -5.97 25.70
N VAL A 365 41.89 -7.05 26.04
CA VAL A 365 41.40 -8.44 25.93
C VAL A 365 40.25 -8.73 26.89
N ASP A 366 40.28 -8.23 28.13
CA ASP A 366 39.22 -8.46 29.12
C ASP A 366 37.96 -7.62 28.87
N GLU A 367 38.10 -6.43 28.29
CA GLU A 367 37.00 -5.65 27.73
C GLU A 367 36.36 -6.39 26.55
N LEU A 368 37.15 -6.86 25.58
CA LEU A 368 36.64 -7.65 24.44
C LEU A 368 35.97 -8.96 24.89
N ARG A 369 36.50 -9.66 25.91
CA ARG A 369 35.82 -10.83 26.53
C ARG A 369 34.47 -10.45 27.14
N THR A 370 34.40 -9.28 27.78
CA THR A 370 33.16 -8.78 28.37
C THR A 370 32.13 -8.46 27.28
N GLN A 371 32.53 -7.79 26.20
CA GLN A 371 31.66 -7.53 25.04
C GLN A 371 31.18 -8.84 24.37
N VAL A 372 32.04 -9.84 24.21
CA VAL A 372 31.65 -11.16 23.67
C VAL A 372 30.62 -11.87 24.56
N THR A 373 30.74 -11.80 25.89
CA THR A 373 29.73 -12.41 26.79
C THR A 373 28.41 -11.64 26.78
N GLN A 374 28.43 -10.31 26.65
CA GLN A 374 27.22 -9.50 26.44
C GLN A 374 26.52 -9.84 25.11
N LEU A 375 27.26 -9.93 24.01
CA LEU A 375 26.72 -10.31 22.70
C LEU A 375 26.11 -11.72 22.71
N ALA A 376 26.77 -12.69 23.36
CA ALA A 376 26.23 -14.04 23.51
C ALA A 376 24.93 -14.07 24.34
N ALA A 377 24.80 -13.23 25.36
CA ALA A 377 23.57 -13.09 26.14
C ALA A 377 22.42 -12.45 25.32
N VAL A 378 22.72 -11.44 24.48
CA VAL A 378 21.76 -10.86 23.54
C VAL A 378 21.33 -11.88 22.48
N GLU A 379 22.26 -12.66 21.93
CA GLU A 379 21.97 -13.72 20.96
C GLU A 379 21.07 -14.82 21.55
N ALA A 380 21.29 -15.20 22.82
CA ALA A 380 20.40 -16.11 23.55
C ALA A 380 19.00 -15.53 23.73
N ALA A 381 18.88 -14.28 24.21
CA ALA A 381 17.59 -13.63 24.41
C ALA A 381 16.80 -13.45 23.08
N LEU A 382 17.49 -13.14 21.97
CA LEU A 382 16.88 -13.07 20.64
C LEU A 382 16.43 -14.44 20.13
N ARG A 383 17.22 -15.50 20.38
CA ARG A 383 16.86 -16.89 20.05
C ARG A 383 15.61 -17.35 20.81
N ASP A 384 15.54 -17.09 22.11
CA ASP A 384 14.39 -17.46 22.96
C ASP A 384 13.13 -16.68 22.55
N SER A 385 13.28 -15.37 22.27
CA SER A 385 12.20 -14.53 21.72
C SER A 385 11.68 -15.04 20.37
N ALA A 386 12.59 -15.44 19.46
CA ALA A 386 12.23 -16.01 18.17
C ALA A 386 11.49 -17.36 18.31
N GLN A 387 11.89 -18.21 19.27
CA GLN A 387 11.18 -19.47 19.56
C GLN A 387 9.79 -19.20 20.14
N ALA A 388 9.65 -18.24 21.06
CA ALA A 388 8.35 -17.84 21.61
C ALA A 388 7.41 -17.29 20.50
N ALA A 389 7.93 -16.47 19.59
CA ALA A 389 7.18 -15.98 18.44
C ALA A 389 6.78 -17.11 17.47
N GLN A 390 7.65 -18.10 17.24
CA GLN A 390 7.31 -19.29 16.43
C GLN A 390 6.22 -20.14 17.08
N ALA A 391 6.24 -20.33 18.40
CA ALA A 391 5.19 -21.03 19.14
C ALA A 391 3.84 -20.31 19.02
N GLN A 392 3.81 -19.00 19.25
CA GLN A 392 2.59 -18.19 19.07
C GLN A 392 2.05 -18.25 17.62
N LEU A 393 2.93 -18.23 16.62
CA LEU A 393 2.53 -18.39 15.21
C LEU A 393 2.00 -19.80 14.90
N ALA A 394 2.44 -20.84 15.60
CA ALA A 394 1.86 -22.18 15.49
C ALA A 394 0.45 -22.24 16.12
N ASP A 395 0.27 -21.67 17.31
CA ASP A 395 -1.04 -21.60 17.97
C ASP A 395 -2.06 -20.81 17.13
N TYR A 396 -1.66 -19.65 16.58
CA TYR A 396 -2.52 -18.87 15.69
C TYR A 396 -2.88 -19.61 14.39
N ARG A 397 -2.00 -20.46 13.86
CA ARG A 397 -2.31 -21.32 12.69
C ARG A 397 -3.33 -22.40 13.05
N ALA A 398 -3.10 -23.14 14.14
CA ALA A 398 -4.04 -24.15 14.62
C ALA A 398 -5.44 -23.56 14.93
N GLN A 399 -5.48 -22.36 15.52
CA GLN A 399 -6.75 -21.64 15.74
C GLN A 399 -7.40 -21.19 14.43
N ALA A 400 -6.63 -20.74 13.43
CA ALA A 400 -7.15 -20.38 12.12
C ALA A 400 -7.71 -21.59 11.35
N GLU A 401 -7.03 -22.75 11.41
CA GLU A 401 -7.49 -24.02 10.84
C GLU A 401 -8.79 -24.50 11.49
N SER A 402 -8.85 -24.50 12.83
CA SER A 402 -10.08 -24.81 13.59
C SER A 402 -11.24 -23.87 13.25
N ASN A 403 -10.97 -22.57 13.12
CA ASN A 403 -11.98 -21.58 12.71
C ASN A 403 -12.45 -21.81 11.25
N ALA A 404 -11.54 -22.19 10.34
CA ALA A 404 -11.87 -22.49 8.95
C ALA A 404 -12.73 -23.77 8.83
N GLU A 405 -12.43 -24.82 9.61
CA GLU A 405 -13.28 -26.00 9.72
C GLU A 405 -14.69 -25.64 10.23
N GLN A 406 -14.79 -24.83 11.28
CA GLN A 406 -16.09 -24.41 11.82
C GLN A 406 -16.89 -23.59 10.79
N ALA A 407 -16.23 -22.67 10.08
CA ALA A 407 -16.85 -21.90 8.99
C ALA A 407 -17.33 -22.81 7.85
N ALA A 408 -16.54 -23.82 7.45
CA ALA A 408 -16.93 -24.79 6.43
C ALA A 408 -18.14 -25.65 6.86
N ARG A 409 -18.17 -26.11 8.11
CA ARG A 409 -19.30 -26.85 8.69
C ARG A 409 -20.60 -26.01 8.71
N LEU A 410 -20.51 -24.75 9.15
CA LEU A 410 -21.64 -23.82 9.15
C LEU A 410 -22.12 -23.48 7.72
N ALA A 411 -21.20 -23.30 6.78
CA ALA A 411 -21.55 -23.07 5.37
C ALA A 411 -22.24 -24.29 4.73
N ALA A 412 -21.86 -25.51 5.10
CA ALA A 412 -22.55 -26.72 4.66
C ALA A 412 -23.98 -26.80 5.24
N GLN A 413 -24.14 -26.55 6.55
CA GLN A 413 -25.45 -26.52 7.22
C GLN A 413 -26.39 -25.44 6.64
N LEU A 414 -25.87 -24.26 6.31
CA LEU A 414 -26.64 -23.20 5.64
C LEU A 414 -27.13 -23.64 4.26
N ARG A 415 -26.26 -24.22 3.42
CA ARG A 415 -26.64 -24.74 2.10
C ARG A 415 -27.70 -25.83 2.19
N GLU A 416 -27.58 -26.75 3.15
CA GLU A 416 -28.58 -27.80 3.36
C GLU A 416 -29.93 -27.19 3.80
N ALA A 417 -29.93 -26.25 4.75
CA ALA A 417 -31.13 -25.56 5.19
C ALA A 417 -31.80 -24.74 4.06
N GLU A 418 -31.01 -24.12 3.18
CA GLU A 418 -31.50 -23.41 2.00
C GLU A 418 -32.10 -24.37 0.95
N GLN A 419 -31.45 -25.50 0.67
CA GLN A 419 -31.99 -26.55 -0.20
C GLN A 419 -33.28 -27.14 0.35
N GLN A 420 -33.32 -27.47 1.64
CA GLN A 420 -34.55 -27.92 2.32
C GLN A 420 -35.65 -26.85 2.29
N ARG A 421 -35.31 -25.55 2.36
CA ARG A 421 -36.28 -24.47 2.22
C ARG A 421 -36.82 -24.38 0.79
N SER A 422 -35.96 -24.43 -0.22
CA SER A 422 -36.36 -24.40 -1.63
C SER A 422 -37.30 -25.55 -1.97
N ALA A 423 -36.92 -26.79 -1.62
CA ALA A 423 -37.75 -27.98 -1.85
C ALA A 423 -39.12 -27.90 -1.15
N ARG A 424 -39.19 -27.33 0.06
CA ARG A 424 -40.48 -27.08 0.75
C ARG A 424 -41.30 -25.98 0.07
N GLN A 425 -40.67 -24.93 -0.45
CA GLN A 425 -41.35 -23.85 -1.20
C GLN A 425 -41.87 -24.36 -2.54
N GLU A 426 -41.10 -25.18 -3.25
CA GLU A 426 -41.49 -25.83 -4.51
C GLU A 426 -42.65 -26.81 -4.31
N ALA A 427 -42.57 -27.70 -3.31
CA ALA A 427 -43.67 -28.62 -2.98
C ALA A 427 -44.96 -27.89 -2.56
N ALA A 428 -44.85 -26.78 -1.82
CA ALA A 428 -46.00 -25.95 -1.45
C ALA A 428 -46.61 -25.23 -2.66
N LEU A 429 -45.78 -24.76 -3.60
CA LEU A 429 -46.26 -24.16 -4.86
C LEU A 429 -46.96 -25.19 -5.75
N GLU A 430 -46.49 -26.43 -5.81
CA GLU A 430 -47.14 -27.47 -6.61
C GLU A 430 -48.48 -27.90 -6.00
N ALA A 431 -48.55 -28.10 -4.68
CA ALA A 431 -49.83 -28.36 -4.00
C ALA A 431 -50.86 -27.23 -4.21
N LEU A 432 -50.42 -25.97 -4.26
CA LEU A 432 -51.28 -24.83 -4.59
C LEU A 432 -51.72 -24.80 -6.07
N ARG A 433 -50.89 -25.29 -7.00
CA ARG A 433 -51.25 -25.47 -8.42
C ARG A 433 -52.30 -26.57 -8.59
N GLU A 434 -52.13 -27.72 -7.92
CA GLU A 434 -53.11 -28.82 -7.92
C GLU A 434 -54.46 -28.37 -7.34
N GLN A 435 -54.45 -27.65 -6.21
CA GLN A 435 -55.67 -27.07 -5.63
C GLN A 435 -56.34 -26.08 -6.57
N LEU A 436 -55.58 -25.17 -7.20
CA LEU A 436 -56.11 -24.20 -8.16
C LEU A 436 -56.71 -24.88 -9.40
N ALA A 437 -56.07 -25.93 -9.92
CA ALA A 437 -56.57 -26.70 -11.06
C ALA A 437 -57.88 -27.45 -10.71
N SER A 438 -57.94 -28.05 -9.51
CA SER A 438 -59.17 -28.70 -8.99
C SER A 438 -60.33 -27.69 -8.86
N GLU A 439 -60.06 -26.52 -8.26
CA GLU A 439 -61.05 -25.43 -8.12
C GLU A 439 -61.47 -24.83 -9.47
N GLN A 440 -60.58 -24.81 -10.47
CA GLN A 440 -60.90 -24.40 -11.84
C GLN A 440 -61.81 -25.42 -12.52
N ALA A 441 -61.50 -26.73 -12.42
CA ALA A 441 -62.34 -27.80 -12.98
C ALA A 441 -63.72 -27.87 -12.30
N SER A 442 -63.77 -27.70 -10.98
CA SER A 442 -65.00 -27.58 -10.19
C SER A 442 -65.86 -26.40 -10.68
N ARG A 443 -65.27 -25.20 -10.78
CA ARG A 443 -65.95 -24.00 -11.29
C ARG A 443 -66.41 -24.15 -12.74
N GLN A 444 -65.62 -24.77 -13.61
CA GLN A 444 -66.01 -25.04 -15.00
C GLN A 444 -67.19 -26.00 -15.07
N THR A 445 -67.21 -27.04 -14.24
CA THR A 445 -68.34 -27.98 -14.13
C THR A 445 -69.60 -27.28 -13.62
N ALA A 446 -69.48 -26.43 -12.60
CA ALA A 446 -70.61 -25.64 -12.10
C ALA A 446 -71.14 -24.64 -13.15
N GLN A 447 -70.25 -24.05 -13.97
CA GLN A 447 -70.65 -23.17 -15.07
C GLN A 447 -71.43 -23.94 -16.14
N THR A 448 -70.96 -25.11 -16.60
CA THR A 448 -71.70 -25.88 -17.62
C THR A 448 -73.05 -26.40 -17.11
N GLN A 449 -73.16 -26.69 -15.81
CA GLN A 449 -74.46 -26.98 -15.17
C GLN A 449 -75.40 -25.77 -15.14
N LEU A 450 -74.86 -24.57 -14.84
CA LEU A 450 -75.62 -23.31 -14.87
C LEU A 450 -76.10 -22.98 -16.30
N ASP A 451 -75.23 -23.13 -17.30
CA ASP A 451 -75.55 -22.89 -18.71
C ASP A 451 -76.64 -23.85 -19.21
N SER A 452 -76.56 -25.14 -18.84
CA SER A 452 -77.59 -26.15 -19.12
C SER A 452 -78.93 -25.77 -18.48
N ALA A 453 -78.93 -25.44 -17.19
CA ALA A 453 -80.15 -25.07 -16.47
C ALA A 453 -80.79 -23.76 -16.98
N GLN A 454 -79.98 -22.84 -17.54
CA GLN A 454 -80.49 -21.66 -18.26
C GLN A 454 -81.16 -22.05 -19.59
N GLY A 455 -80.59 -23.01 -20.32
CA GLY A 455 -81.23 -23.60 -21.50
C GLY A 455 -82.58 -24.26 -21.18
N ASP A 456 -82.60 -25.14 -20.18
CA ASP A 456 -83.81 -25.82 -19.69
C ASP A 456 -84.89 -24.81 -19.26
N LYS A 457 -84.49 -23.74 -18.55
CA LYS A 457 -85.38 -22.64 -18.15
C LYS A 457 -86.01 -21.96 -19.37
N LEU A 458 -85.22 -21.59 -20.38
CA LEU A 458 -85.72 -20.91 -21.58
C LEU A 458 -86.66 -21.81 -22.39
N GLU A 459 -86.38 -23.11 -22.47
CA GLU A 459 -87.28 -24.09 -23.12
C GLU A 459 -88.62 -24.21 -22.36
N LEU A 460 -88.58 -24.23 -21.02
CA LEU A 460 -89.79 -24.26 -20.19
C LEU A 460 -90.60 -22.94 -20.25
N GLU A 461 -89.94 -21.79 -20.32
CA GLU A 461 -90.60 -20.49 -20.50
C GLU A 461 -91.29 -20.41 -21.87
N ALA A 462 -90.62 -20.83 -22.95
CA ALA A 462 -91.23 -20.88 -24.29
C ALA A 462 -92.40 -21.88 -24.39
N LYS A 463 -92.28 -23.05 -23.74
CA LYS A 463 -93.38 -24.02 -23.64
C LYS A 463 -94.58 -23.46 -22.87
N LEU A 464 -94.33 -22.72 -21.78
CA LEU A 464 -95.38 -22.08 -20.99
C LEU A 464 -96.08 -20.97 -21.78
N GLU A 465 -95.33 -20.15 -22.52
CA GLU A 465 -95.90 -19.08 -23.37
C GLU A 465 -96.78 -19.68 -24.47
N ASN A 466 -96.31 -20.69 -25.21
CA ASN A 466 -97.12 -21.37 -26.22
C ASN A 466 -98.39 -22.02 -25.62
N ALA A 467 -98.28 -22.69 -24.48
CA ALA A 467 -99.45 -23.28 -23.80
C ALA A 467 -100.45 -22.23 -23.29
N LEU A 468 -99.99 -21.02 -22.95
CA LEU A 468 -100.86 -19.88 -22.60
C LEU A 468 -101.56 -19.31 -23.84
N ASP A 469 -100.90 -19.25 -24.99
CA ASP A 469 -101.50 -18.81 -26.25
C ASP A 469 -102.47 -19.83 -26.86
N GLU A 470 -102.16 -21.13 -26.81
CA GLU A 470 -103.12 -22.19 -27.11
C GLU A 470 -104.37 -22.07 -26.23
N ARG A 471 -104.19 -21.84 -24.91
CA ARG A 471 -105.29 -21.62 -23.97
C ARG A 471 -106.10 -20.35 -24.29
N ARG A 472 -105.45 -19.24 -24.68
CA ARG A 472 -106.12 -18.01 -25.11
C ARG A 472 -106.96 -18.26 -26.36
N ALA A 473 -106.38 -18.89 -27.39
CA ALA A 473 -107.07 -19.20 -28.64
C ALA A 473 -108.27 -20.16 -28.45
N LEU A 474 -108.16 -21.13 -27.52
CA LEU A 474 -109.25 -22.01 -27.12
C LEU A 474 -110.35 -21.25 -26.35
N LEU A 475 -109.99 -20.36 -25.42
CA LEU A 475 -110.96 -19.53 -24.68
C LEU A 475 -111.74 -18.62 -25.63
N ASP A 476 -111.05 -17.93 -26.53
CA ASP A 476 -111.63 -17.10 -27.59
C ASP A 476 -112.59 -17.89 -28.49
N ARG A 477 -112.27 -19.15 -28.81
CA ARG A 477 -113.14 -20.04 -29.56
C ARG A 477 -114.39 -20.42 -28.76
N CYS A 478 -114.25 -20.73 -27.47
CA CYS A 478 -115.38 -21.01 -26.59
C CYS A 478 -116.31 -19.79 -26.51
N LEU A 479 -115.79 -18.59 -26.21
CA LEU A 479 -116.55 -17.35 -26.10
C LEU A 479 -117.30 -17.01 -27.41
N ARG A 480 -116.67 -17.21 -28.58
CA ARG A 480 -117.37 -17.09 -29.88
C ARG A 480 -118.53 -18.09 -29.98
N SER A 481 -118.30 -19.36 -29.68
CA SER A 481 -119.35 -20.39 -29.76
C SER A 481 -120.48 -20.21 -28.73
N GLU A 482 -120.21 -19.62 -27.57
CA GLU A 482 -121.23 -19.25 -26.58
C GLU A 482 -122.07 -18.07 -27.07
N GLY A 483 -121.44 -17.05 -27.68
CA GLY A 483 -122.14 -15.95 -28.34
C GLY A 483 -123.01 -16.42 -29.50
N GLU A 484 -122.49 -17.28 -30.38
CA GLU A 484 -123.26 -17.93 -31.45
C GLU A 484 -124.45 -18.71 -30.89
N ALA A 485 -124.24 -19.54 -29.86
CA ALA A 485 -125.31 -20.29 -29.20
C ALA A 485 -126.39 -19.38 -28.59
N GLU A 486 -126.03 -18.23 -28.02
CA GLU A 486 -126.99 -17.27 -27.47
C GLU A 486 -127.79 -16.54 -28.56
N THR A 487 -127.16 -16.20 -29.70
CA THR A 487 -127.90 -15.70 -30.87
C THR A 487 -128.87 -16.74 -31.43
N LEU A 488 -128.50 -18.03 -31.40
CA LEU A 488 -129.40 -19.12 -31.82
C LEU A 488 -130.54 -19.34 -30.83
N ARG A 489 -130.31 -19.25 -29.51
CA ARG A 489 -131.36 -19.32 -28.48
C ARG A 489 -132.37 -18.18 -28.61
N THR A 490 -131.90 -16.95 -28.76
CA THR A 490 -132.76 -15.76 -28.91
C THR A 490 -133.56 -15.80 -30.21
N ASN A 491 -132.94 -16.19 -31.34
CA ASN A 491 -133.66 -16.43 -32.60
C ASN A 491 -134.70 -17.56 -32.48
N ALA A 492 -134.38 -18.67 -31.82
CA ALA A 492 -135.33 -19.77 -31.60
C ALA A 492 -136.51 -19.36 -30.70
N ALA A 493 -136.27 -18.53 -29.69
CA ALA A 493 -137.32 -17.97 -28.84
C ALA A 493 -138.27 -17.03 -29.62
N ASP A 494 -137.73 -16.17 -30.48
CA ASP A 494 -138.57 -15.29 -31.31
C ASP A 494 -139.34 -16.07 -32.41
N LEU A 495 -138.70 -17.03 -33.07
CA LEU A 495 -139.37 -17.92 -34.02
C LEU A 495 -140.49 -18.73 -33.34
N ARG A 496 -140.26 -19.22 -32.13
CA ARG A 496 -141.30 -19.89 -31.34
C ARG A 496 -142.45 -18.94 -31.00
N ARG A 497 -142.17 -17.71 -30.55
CA ARG A 497 -143.20 -16.70 -30.28
C ARG A 497 -144.07 -16.45 -31.51
N ARG A 498 -143.46 -16.23 -32.68
CA ARG A 498 -144.18 -16.06 -33.96
C ARG A 498 -145.03 -17.29 -34.32
N LEU A 499 -144.55 -18.49 -34.03
CA LEU A 499 -145.32 -19.73 -34.23
C LEU A 499 -146.53 -19.77 -33.28
N ASP A 500 -146.33 -19.54 -31.98
CA ASP A 500 -147.38 -19.52 -30.97
C ASP A 500 -148.45 -18.44 -31.29
N ASP A 501 -148.04 -17.24 -31.73
CA ASP A 501 -148.92 -16.17 -32.23
C ASP A 501 -149.74 -16.63 -33.46
N SER A 502 -149.10 -17.30 -34.43
CA SER A 502 -149.76 -17.80 -35.64
C SER A 502 -150.74 -18.95 -35.36
N LEU A 503 -150.42 -19.82 -34.40
CA LEU A 503 -151.30 -20.91 -33.95
C LEU A 503 -152.52 -20.36 -33.21
N ALA A 504 -152.35 -19.31 -32.39
CA ALA A 504 -153.47 -18.62 -31.76
C ALA A 504 -154.43 -18.02 -32.80
N ALA A 505 -153.91 -17.37 -33.84
CA ALA A 505 -154.71 -16.85 -34.95
C ALA A 505 -155.44 -17.95 -35.73
N LEU A 506 -154.77 -19.09 -36.00
CA LEU A 506 -155.40 -20.25 -36.65
C LEU A 506 -156.50 -20.89 -35.78
N HIS A 507 -156.35 -20.91 -34.45
CA HIS A 507 -157.39 -21.40 -33.53
C HIS A 507 -158.59 -20.45 -33.44
N GLU A 508 -158.39 -19.13 -33.54
CA GLU A 508 -159.49 -18.16 -33.64
C GLU A 508 -160.29 -18.38 -34.94
N LEU A 509 -159.62 -18.37 -36.09
CA LEU A 509 -160.22 -18.62 -37.40
C LEU A 509 -160.93 -19.99 -37.47
N GLY A 510 -160.39 -21.01 -36.80
CA GLY A 510 -161.02 -22.32 -36.66
C GLY A 510 -162.34 -22.27 -35.88
N ARG A 511 -162.40 -21.51 -34.77
CA ARG A 511 -163.63 -21.31 -33.99
C ARG A 511 -164.65 -20.49 -34.77
N GLU A 512 -164.25 -19.42 -35.46
CA GLU A 512 -165.13 -18.64 -36.34
C GLU A 512 -165.72 -19.51 -37.46
N ASN A 513 -164.89 -20.33 -38.11
CA ASN A 513 -165.34 -21.24 -39.16
C ASN A 513 -166.35 -22.27 -38.64
N GLN A 514 -166.11 -22.85 -37.46
CA GLN A 514 -167.06 -23.77 -36.82
C GLN A 514 -168.40 -23.10 -36.50
N LEU A 515 -168.39 -21.86 -35.99
CA LEU A 515 -169.61 -21.09 -35.73
C LEU A 515 -170.41 -20.84 -37.02
N LEU A 516 -169.72 -20.45 -38.11
CA LEU A 516 -170.33 -20.25 -39.42
C LEU A 516 -170.91 -21.54 -40.01
N GLN A 517 -170.23 -22.69 -39.86
CA GLN A 517 -170.74 -24.00 -40.27
C GLN A 517 -171.99 -24.39 -39.47
N MET A 518 -171.99 -24.18 -38.14
CA MET A 518 -173.14 -24.47 -37.29
C MET A 518 -174.36 -23.61 -37.67
N ASP A 519 -174.16 -22.34 -38.01
CA ASP A 519 -175.27 -21.45 -38.39
C ASP A 519 -175.84 -21.82 -39.78
N ASN A 520 -174.97 -22.10 -40.75
CA ASN A 520 -175.37 -22.64 -42.06
C ASN A 520 -176.19 -23.95 -41.91
N ALA A 521 -175.78 -24.85 -41.02
CA ALA A 521 -176.53 -26.07 -40.71
C ALA A 521 -177.93 -25.79 -40.10
N LYS A 522 -178.07 -24.79 -39.21
CA LYS A 522 -179.39 -24.34 -38.71
C LYS A 522 -180.28 -23.81 -39.84
N HIS A 523 -179.71 -23.13 -40.83
CA HIS A 523 -180.46 -22.64 -41.99
C HIS A 523 -180.93 -23.80 -42.89
N GLN A 524 -180.06 -24.78 -43.17
CA GLN A 524 -180.39 -25.97 -43.96
C GLN A 524 -181.42 -26.89 -43.27
N GLY A 525 -181.47 -26.91 -41.93
CA GLY A 525 -182.43 -27.71 -41.16
C GLY A 525 -183.89 -27.22 -41.20
N ARG A 526 -184.16 -26.03 -41.75
CA ARG A 526 -185.51 -25.41 -41.78
C ARG A 526 -186.45 -26.19 -42.70
N LYS A 527 -187.57 -26.68 -42.17
CA LYS A 527 -188.57 -27.48 -42.90
C LYS A 527 -189.98 -26.94 -42.66
N TRP A 528 -190.86 -27.09 -43.65
CA TRP A 528 -192.27 -26.72 -43.52
C TRP A 528 -192.97 -27.63 -42.51
N ALA A 529 -193.50 -27.08 -41.42
CA ALA A 529 -194.11 -27.85 -40.36
C ALA A 529 -195.52 -28.33 -40.73
N ASP A 530 -195.87 -29.52 -40.26
CA ASP A 530 -197.18 -30.14 -40.46
C ASP A 530 -198.21 -29.55 -39.48
N ASP A 531 -199.33 -29.06 -40.02
CA ASP A 531 -200.43 -28.49 -39.23
C ASP A 531 -201.09 -29.51 -38.29
N SER A 532 -200.96 -30.82 -38.53
CA SER A 532 -201.48 -31.84 -37.61
C SER A 532 -200.62 -31.98 -36.34
N GLN A 533 -199.31 -31.75 -36.45
CA GLN A 533 -198.34 -32.04 -35.39
C GLN A 533 -198.15 -30.86 -34.41
N VAL A 534 -198.29 -29.62 -34.88
CA VAL A 534 -198.06 -28.43 -34.04
C VAL A 534 -199.34 -28.00 -33.32
N THR A 535 -199.45 -28.29 -32.03
CA THR A 535 -200.61 -27.95 -31.18
C THR A 535 -200.59 -26.53 -30.61
N HIS A 536 -199.40 -25.93 -30.44
CA HIS A 536 -199.21 -24.60 -29.84
C HIS A 536 -198.33 -23.71 -30.74
N CYS A 537 -198.50 -22.38 -30.66
CA CYS A 537 -197.70 -21.42 -31.42
C CYS A 537 -196.19 -21.53 -31.11
N THR A 538 -195.34 -21.80 -32.12
CA THR A 538 -193.89 -21.93 -31.94
C THR A 538 -193.17 -20.64 -31.52
N GLY A 539 -193.88 -19.51 -31.36
CA GLY A 539 -193.32 -18.22 -30.93
C GLY A 539 -193.86 -17.65 -29.62
N CYS A 540 -194.98 -18.17 -29.10
CA CYS A 540 -195.57 -17.70 -27.83
C CYS A 540 -196.41 -18.75 -27.08
N GLU A 541 -196.33 -20.01 -27.51
CA GLU A 541 -196.90 -21.20 -26.86
C GLU A 541 -198.42 -21.18 -26.61
N LYS A 542 -199.14 -20.19 -27.14
CA LYS A 542 -200.62 -20.19 -27.18
C LYS A 542 -201.13 -21.43 -27.92
N LEU A 543 -201.98 -22.23 -27.26
CA LEU A 543 -202.67 -23.37 -27.85
C LEU A 543 -203.52 -22.94 -29.05
N PHE A 544 -203.45 -23.69 -30.16
CA PHE A 544 -204.29 -23.47 -31.33
C PHE A 544 -205.70 -24.01 -31.11
N THR A 545 -206.70 -23.24 -31.53
CA THR A 545 -208.13 -23.55 -31.33
C THR A 545 -208.91 -23.21 -32.61
N VAL A 546 -210.24 -23.39 -32.61
CA VAL A 546 -211.09 -23.01 -33.76
C VAL A 546 -210.97 -21.51 -34.07
N THR A 547 -210.76 -20.66 -33.05
CA THR A 547 -210.58 -19.21 -33.21
C THR A 547 -209.12 -18.81 -33.41
N ILE A 548 -208.17 -19.45 -32.73
CA ILE A 548 -206.73 -19.18 -32.87
C ILE A 548 -206.17 -20.08 -33.99
N ARG A 549 -206.13 -19.54 -35.22
CA ARG A 549 -205.70 -20.28 -36.42
C ARG A 549 -204.17 -20.34 -36.58
N LYS A 550 -203.71 -21.36 -37.30
CA LYS A 550 -202.30 -21.66 -37.60
C LYS A 550 -201.80 -20.88 -38.83
N HIS A 551 -200.56 -20.38 -38.77
CA HIS A 551 -199.89 -19.70 -39.88
C HIS A 551 -198.39 -20.02 -39.95
N HIS A 552 -197.93 -20.57 -41.07
CA HIS A 552 -196.50 -20.85 -41.29
C HIS A 552 -195.67 -19.59 -41.55
N CYS A 553 -194.46 -19.54 -40.98
CA CYS A 553 -193.41 -18.63 -41.39
C CYS A 553 -192.77 -19.11 -42.71
N ARG A 554 -192.75 -18.26 -43.75
CA ARG A 554 -192.18 -18.63 -45.06
C ARG A 554 -190.64 -18.71 -45.11
N ASN A 555 -189.95 -18.37 -44.01
CA ASN A 555 -188.47 -18.46 -43.91
C ASN A 555 -187.96 -19.66 -43.09
N CYS A 556 -188.67 -20.07 -42.03
CA CYS A 556 -188.29 -21.22 -41.20
C CYS A 556 -189.26 -22.41 -41.25
N GLY A 557 -190.42 -22.25 -41.87
CA GLY A 557 -191.43 -23.30 -42.04
C GLY A 557 -192.28 -23.62 -40.80
N ASN A 558 -191.86 -23.19 -39.60
CA ASN A 558 -192.60 -23.38 -38.35
C ASN A 558 -193.95 -22.63 -38.31
N ILE A 559 -194.85 -23.06 -37.41
CA ILE A 559 -196.25 -22.60 -37.33
C ILE A 559 -196.46 -21.67 -36.13
N PHE A 560 -197.12 -20.53 -36.38
CA PHE A 560 -197.33 -19.45 -35.42
C PHE A 560 -198.80 -18.99 -35.42
N CYS A 561 -199.21 -18.29 -34.36
CA CYS A 561 -200.47 -17.53 -34.35
C CYS A 561 -200.33 -16.23 -35.17
N ASN A 562 -201.43 -15.51 -35.38
CA ASN A 562 -201.41 -14.28 -36.18
C ASN A 562 -200.53 -13.17 -35.58
N GLU A 563 -200.42 -13.08 -34.25
CA GLU A 563 -199.60 -12.08 -33.55
C GLU A 563 -198.10 -12.31 -33.86
N CYS A 564 -197.56 -13.47 -33.50
CA CYS A 564 -196.16 -13.86 -33.70
C CYS A 564 -195.77 -14.14 -35.17
N SER A 565 -196.65 -13.81 -36.10
CA SER A 565 -196.40 -13.86 -37.55
C SER A 565 -197.12 -12.73 -38.29
N ALA A 566 -197.38 -11.59 -37.64
CA ALA A 566 -198.11 -10.48 -38.25
C ALA A 566 -197.33 -9.81 -39.40
N LYS A 567 -195.99 -9.92 -39.38
CA LYS A 567 -195.07 -9.25 -40.30
C LYS A 567 -194.83 -10.07 -41.57
N SER A 568 -194.40 -9.39 -42.64
CA SER A 568 -193.98 -10.03 -43.89
C SER A 568 -192.66 -9.44 -44.36
N ALA A 569 -191.73 -10.30 -44.79
CA ALA A 569 -190.40 -9.93 -45.29
C ALA A 569 -190.15 -10.59 -46.64
N ALA A 570 -189.24 -10.04 -47.46
CA ALA A 570 -188.74 -10.77 -48.61
C ALA A 570 -187.91 -11.97 -48.14
N THR A 571 -187.99 -13.09 -48.85
CA THR A 571 -187.26 -14.33 -48.54
C THR A 571 -186.47 -14.80 -49.77
N ALA A 572 -185.48 -15.68 -49.58
CA ALA A 572 -184.76 -16.29 -50.70
C ALA A 572 -185.71 -17.01 -51.70
N SER A 573 -186.83 -17.53 -51.21
CA SER A 573 -187.90 -18.16 -51.98
C SER A 573 -188.90 -17.19 -52.63
N SER A 574 -188.96 -15.91 -52.20
CA SER A 574 -189.88 -14.91 -52.75
C SER A 574 -189.38 -13.48 -52.56
N ARG A 575 -189.13 -12.79 -53.69
CA ARG A 575 -188.85 -11.33 -53.71
C ARG A 575 -190.04 -10.48 -53.28
N LYS A 576 -191.28 -10.99 -53.38
CA LYS A 576 -192.47 -10.34 -52.82
C LYS A 576 -192.53 -10.63 -51.30
N PRO A 577 -192.81 -9.65 -50.42
CA PRO A 577 -192.90 -9.90 -48.99
C PRO A 577 -193.92 -10.99 -48.66
N VAL A 578 -193.47 -11.98 -47.88
CA VAL A 578 -194.26 -13.13 -47.44
C VAL A 578 -194.24 -13.21 -45.92
N ARG A 579 -195.32 -13.75 -45.33
CA ARG A 579 -195.51 -13.85 -43.88
C ARG A 579 -194.35 -14.58 -43.19
N VAL A 580 -193.74 -13.95 -42.21
CA VAL A 580 -192.66 -14.52 -41.38
C VAL A 580 -192.95 -14.32 -39.90
N CYS A 581 -192.35 -15.14 -39.04
CA CYS A 581 -192.34 -14.89 -37.60
C CYS A 581 -191.34 -13.79 -37.24
N ASP A 582 -191.51 -13.19 -36.06
CA ASP A 582 -190.70 -12.04 -35.62
C ASP A 582 -189.19 -12.31 -35.60
N ASN A 583 -188.75 -13.52 -35.23
CA ASN A 583 -187.33 -13.88 -35.26
C ASN A 583 -186.80 -13.89 -36.70
N CYS A 584 -187.49 -14.56 -37.63
CA CYS A 584 -187.08 -14.57 -39.04
C CYS A 584 -187.26 -13.21 -39.74
N TYR A 585 -188.18 -12.36 -39.30
CA TYR A 585 -188.22 -10.96 -39.73
C TYR A 585 -186.91 -10.26 -39.32
N SER A 586 -186.51 -10.42 -38.05
CA SER A 586 -185.29 -9.81 -37.49
C SER A 586 -183.98 -10.42 -38.03
N GLU A 587 -184.00 -11.65 -38.55
CA GLU A 587 -182.90 -12.25 -39.33
C GLU A 587 -182.80 -11.65 -40.75
N LEU A 588 -183.92 -11.31 -41.38
CA LEU A 588 -184.01 -10.88 -42.78
C LEU A 588 -184.03 -9.35 -42.97
N THR A 589 -184.11 -8.59 -41.87
CA THR A 589 -184.03 -7.11 -41.86
C THR A 589 -182.86 -6.61 -41.00
N LYS A 590 -181.83 -7.44 -40.84
CA LYS A 590 -180.46 -7.05 -40.45
C LYS A 590 -179.60 -6.95 -41.70
#